data_AF-A0A231PLX8-F1
#
_entry.id   AF-A0A231PLX8-F1
#
_cell.length_a   1.000
_cell.length_b   1.000
_cell.length_c   1.000
_cell.angle_alpha   90.00
_cell.angle_beta   90.00
_cell.angle_gamma   90.00
#
_symmetry.space_group_name_H-M   'P 1'
#
loop_
_entity.id
_entity.type
_entity.pdbx_description
1 polymer ?
#
loop_
_entity_poly.entity_id
_entity_poly.type
_entity_poly.pdbx_seq_one_letter_code
_entity_poly.pdbx_strand_id
1 'polypeptide(L)'
;MTERRAILSGSTFEERIGYARAVVDGDRVHVSGTTGFDYATMTISDDVVEQAEQCLHNVQTALAEADCTLADVVRVRYLLPDREDFEPCWPVLRRCFGEVRPAATMLVCGLADPRMKIEMEVDARRRVPPHTESATRHDSTDPVRPVEAFEPPYYVAVFTTLRTRNQTDYGKTNARLEELVKDIPGYLGMDHAQTPGGLGITVGYFRDADALTQWRNDAEHRAAQERGRAEWYRSYTLHVAKVERSSGFTSGDADGSPA
;
A
#
# COMPACT_ATOMS: atom_id res chain seq x y z
N MET A 1 10.17 8.51 1.43
CA MET A 1 9.98 8.61 2.89
C MET A 1 8.59 8.12 3.17
N THR A 2 8.44 6.99 3.86
CA THR A 2 7.13 6.53 4.36
C THR A 2 6.62 7.58 5.35
N GLU A 3 5.41 8.08 5.13
CA GLU A 3 4.82 9.18 5.91
C GLU A 3 4.31 8.64 7.25
N ARG A 4 4.87 9.16 8.35
CA ARG A 4 4.44 8.85 9.71
C ARG A 4 3.34 9.83 10.13
N ARG A 5 2.21 9.31 10.62
CA ARG A 5 1.06 10.10 11.10
C ARG A 5 0.60 9.61 12.48
N ALA A 6 0.40 10.53 13.42
CA ALA A 6 -0.24 10.23 14.69
C ALA A 6 -1.76 10.45 14.60
N ILE A 7 -2.52 9.57 15.23
CA ILE A 7 -3.97 9.65 15.42
C ILE A 7 -4.19 9.93 16.91
N LEU A 8 -4.89 11.02 17.21
CA LEU A 8 -5.18 11.46 18.57
C LEU A 8 -6.66 11.29 18.86
N SER A 9 -6.98 10.76 20.03
CA SER A 9 -8.35 10.57 20.50
C SER A 9 -8.93 11.80 21.20
N GLY A 10 -8.10 12.83 21.49
CA GLY A 10 -8.50 13.99 22.28
C GLY A 10 -8.46 13.73 23.79
N SER A 11 -7.82 12.64 24.20
CA SER A 11 -7.63 12.31 25.60
C SER A 11 -6.61 13.26 26.23
N THR A 12 -6.91 13.79 27.42
CA THR A 12 -5.98 14.65 28.17
C THR A 12 -4.64 13.96 28.47
N PHE A 13 -4.60 12.62 28.48
CA PHE A 13 -3.38 11.86 28.68
C PHE A 13 -2.41 11.95 27.50
N GLU A 14 -2.90 12.14 26.28
CA GLU A 14 -2.04 12.24 25.08
C GLU A 14 -1.11 13.46 25.19
N GLU A 15 -1.63 14.59 25.68
CA GLU A 15 -0.85 15.81 25.93
C GLU A 15 0.01 15.72 27.20
N ARG A 16 -0.52 15.13 28.29
CA ARG A 16 0.17 15.09 29.59
C ARG A 16 1.26 14.03 29.71
N ILE A 17 1.14 12.90 29.01
CA ILE A 17 2.07 11.76 29.09
C ILE A 17 2.93 11.64 27.83
N GLY A 18 2.37 11.97 26.66
CA GLY A 18 3.09 11.89 25.39
C GLY A 18 2.94 10.55 24.68
N TYR A 19 1.72 10.24 24.25
CA TYR A 19 1.43 9.13 23.33
C TYR A 19 0.28 9.53 22.38
N ALA A 20 0.02 8.71 21.37
CA ALA A 20 -1.09 8.88 20.44
C ALA A 20 -2.00 7.66 20.51
N ARG A 21 -3.31 7.80 20.31
CA ARG A 21 -4.23 6.65 20.19
C ARG A 21 -3.73 5.60 19.21
N ALA A 22 -3.22 6.05 18.06
CA ALA A 22 -2.54 5.19 17.12
C ALA A 22 -1.44 5.94 16.35
N VAL A 23 -0.47 5.19 15.83
CA VAL A 23 0.55 5.71 14.91
C VAL A 23 0.51 4.89 13.63
N VAL A 24 0.36 5.59 12.51
CA VAL A 24 0.54 5.06 11.17
C VAL A 24 1.99 5.30 10.75
N ASP A 25 2.70 4.23 10.41
CA ASP A 25 4.06 4.27 9.87
C ASP A 25 4.13 3.42 8.60
N GLY A 26 3.94 4.06 7.45
CA GLY A 26 3.86 3.38 6.16
C GLY A 26 2.62 2.49 6.01
N ASP A 27 2.82 1.18 5.93
CA ASP A 27 1.75 0.17 5.89
C ASP A 27 1.40 -0.41 7.27
N ARG A 28 2.12 0.00 8.32
CA ARG A 28 1.88 -0.46 9.69
C ARG A 28 1.04 0.54 10.45
N VAL A 29 0.11 0.02 11.26
CA VAL A 29 -0.71 0.78 12.17
C VAL A 29 -0.55 0.18 13.55
N HIS A 30 -0.07 1.00 14.49
CA HIS A 30 0.16 0.63 15.87
C HIS A 30 -0.89 1.33 16.74
N VAL A 31 -1.85 0.59 17.29
CA VAL A 31 -2.86 1.11 18.20
C VAL A 31 -2.33 0.93 19.63
N SER A 32 -2.27 2.01 20.38
CA SER A 32 -1.84 1.98 21.78
C SER A 32 -2.79 1.14 22.64
N GLY A 33 -2.27 0.70 23.78
CA GLY A 33 -3.05 0.06 24.83
C GLY A 33 -4.37 0.78 25.08
N THR A 34 -5.47 0.06 24.82
CA THR A 34 -6.83 0.60 24.81
C THR A 34 -7.65 -0.16 25.84
N THR A 35 -8.40 0.58 26.66
CA THR A 35 -9.14 0.05 27.80
C THR A 35 -10.65 0.18 27.57
N GLY A 36 -11.44 -0.39 28.48
CA GLY A 36 -12.91 -0.35 28.45
C GLY A 36 -13.56 0.99 28.84
N PHE A 37 -12.82 2.09 28.87
CA PHE A 37 -13.42 3.41 29.10
C PHE A 37 -14.23 3.89 27.89
N ASP A 38 -15.41 4.41 28.14
CA ASP A 38 -16.09 5.33 27.23
C ASP A 38 -15.49 6.72 27.42
N TYR A 39 -14.79 7.21 26.39
CA TYR A 39 -14.11 8.51 26.46
C TYR A 39 -15.06 9.70 26.28
N ALA A 40 -16.28 9.50 25.79
CA ALA A 40 -17.28 10.56 25.67
C ALA A 40 -17.89 10.89 27.04
N THR A 41 -18.15 9.87 27.85
CA THR A 41 -18.76 10.01 29.19
C THR A 41 -17.74 9.89 30.32
N MET A 42 -16.52 9.44 30.03
CA MET A 42 -15.47 9.13 31.00
C MET A 42 -15.91 8.08 32.05
N THR A 43 -16.73 7.12 31.63
CA THR A 43 -17.20 6.00 32.47
C THR A 43 -16.60 4.68 32.03
N ILE A 44 -16.61 3.70 32.93
CA ILE A 44 -16.18 2.33 32.66
C ILE A 44 -17.12 1.38 33.40
N SER A 45 -17.49 0.27 32.76
CA SER A 45 -18.33 -0.76 33.38
C SER A 45 -17.54 -1.59 34.40
N ASP A 46 -18.21 -2.09 35.43
CA ASP A 46 -17.64 -3.08 36.34
C ASP A 46 -17.65 -4.50 35.75
N ASP A 47 -18.33 -4.73 34.62
CA ASP A 47 -18.36 -6.00 33.91
C ASP A 47 -17.23 -6.10 32.87
N VAL A 48 -16.47 -7.19 32.90
CA VAL A 48 -15.29 -7.35 32.02
C VAL A 48 -15.67 -7.63 30.57
N VAL A 49 -16.84 -8.23 30.34
CA VAL A 49 -17.34 -8.48 28.98
C VAL A 49 -17.70 -7.15 28.33
N GLU A 50 -18.40 -6.28 29.06
CA GLU A 50 -18.72 -4.91 28.62
C GLU A 50 -17.44 -4.08 28.40
N GLN A 51 -16.44 -4.18 29.28
CA GLN A 51 -15.15 -3.54 29.05
C GLN A 51 -14.45 -4.06 27.79
N ALA A 52 -14.50 -5.35 27.51
CA ALA A 52 -13.92 -5.93 26.30
C ALA A 52 -14.64 -5.44 25.03
N GLU A 53 -15.97 -5.29 25.07
CA GLU A 53 -16.74 -4.70 23.97
C GLU A 53 -16.36 -3.25 23.73
N GLN A 54 -16.28 -2.44 24.79
CA GLN A 54 -15.89 -1.04 24.69
C GLN A 54 -14.44 -0.89 24.20
N CYS A 55 -13.53 -1.74 24.68
CA CYS A 55 -12.15 -1.78 24.23
C CYS A 55 -12.07 -2.03 22.71
N LEU A 56 -12.78 -3.03 22.20
CA LEU A 56 -12.83 -3.33 20.77
C LEU A 56 -13.50 -2.23 19.96
N HIS A 57 -14.51 -1.55 20.50
CA HIS A 57 -15.11 -0.39 19.86
C HIS A 57 -14.08 0.74 19.71
N ASN A 58 -13.36 1.08 20.77
CA ASN A 58 -12.31 2.09 20.77
C ASN A 58 -11.17 1.76 19.78
N VAL A 59 -10.74 0.48 19.75
CA VAL A 59 -9.75 -0.01 18.78
C VAL A 59 -10.26 0.13 17.35
N GLN A 60 -11.53 -0.22 17.09
CA GLN A 60 -12.13 -0.07 15.75
C GLN A 60 -12.17 1.38 15.29
N THR A 61 -12.52 2.31 16.17
CA THR A 61 -12.51 3.76 15.87
C THR A 61 -11.10 4.22 15.49
N ALA A 62 -10.09 3.82 16.26
CA ALA A 62 -8.69 4.15 15.96
C ALA A 62 -8.20 3.54 14.63
N LEU A 63 -8.58 2.29 14.34
CA LEU A 63 -8.27 1.64 13.07
C LEU A 63 -8.97 2.33 11.90
N ALA A 64 -10.22 2.75 12.06
CA ALA A 64 -10.98 3.44 11.02
C ALA A 64 -10.33 4.77 10.63
N GLU A 65 -9.84 5.55 11.59
CA GLU A 65 -9.05 6.77 11.31
C GLU A 65 -7.69 6.49 10.64
N ALA A 66 -7.23 5.24 10.67
CA ALA A 66 -6.05 4.73 9.98
C ALA A 66 -6.37 4.04 8.64
N ASP A 67 -7.60 4.15 8.14
CA ASP A 67 -8.10 3.45 6.95
C ASP A 67 -7.98 1.92 7.07
N CYS A 68 -8.18 1.38 8.27
CA CYS A 68 -8.10 -0.05 8.59
C CYS A 68 -9.38 -0.54 9.28
N THR A 69 -9.53 -1.86 9.31
CA THR A 69 -10.59 -2.57 10.02
C THR A 69 -9.98 -3.65 10.91
N LEU A 70 -10.81 -4.34 11.72
CA LEU A 70 -10.34 -5.50 12.48
C LEU A 70 -9.77 -6.62 11.59
N ALA A 71 -10.16 -6.70 10.33
CA ALA A 71 -9.63 -7.68 9.38
C ALA A 71 -8.17 -7.42 8.95
N ASP A 72 -7.62 -6.26 9.31
CA ASP A 72 -6.25 -5.85 9.04
C ASP A 72 -5.34 -6.09 10.25
N VAL A 73 -5.89 -6.54 11.37
CA VAL A 73 -5.16 -6.83 12.60
C VAL A 73 -4.31 -8.08 12.41
N VAL A 74 -3.01 -7.94 12.65
CA VAL A 74 -2.04 -9.04 12.56
C VAL A 74 -1.58 -9.51 13.93
N ARG A 75 -1.70 -8.66 14.96
CA ARG A 75 -1.41 -9.03 16.34
C ARG A 75 -2.31 -8.31 17.33
N VAL A 76 -2.65 -9.01 18.40
CA VAL A 76 -3.29 -8.48 19.60
C VAL A 76 -2.56 -8.94 20.85
N ARG A 77 -2.38 -8.05 21.81
CA ARG A 77 -1.92 -8.37 23.17
C ARG A 77 -3.05 -8.04 24.13
N TYR A 78 -3.44 -9.00 24.95
CA TYR A 78 -4.44 -8.87 26.01
C TYR A 78 -3.72 -8.72 27.34
N LEU A 79 -4.00 -7.65 28.09
CA LEU A 79 -3.43 -7.38 29.40
C LEU A 79 -4.57 -7.33 30.42
N LEU A 80 -4.50 -8.16 31.46
CA LEU A 80 -5.53 -8.24 32.50
C LEU A 80 -4.88 -8.35 33.89
N PRO A 81 -5.44 -7.73 34.94
CA PRO A 81 -4.98 -7.95 36.32
C PRO A 81 -5.25 -9.37 36.80
N ASP A 82 -6.43 -9.89 36.47
CA ASP A 82 -6.93 -11.19 36.90
C ASP A 82 -7.09 -12.12 35.68
N ARG A 83 -6.55 -13.35 35.79
CA ARG A 83 -6.56 -14.29 34.65
C ARG A 83 -7.95 -14.86 34.36
N GLU A 84 -8.79 -14.91 35.39
CA GLU A 84 -10.14 -15.47 35.37
C GLU A 84 -11.09 -14.62 34.51
N ASP A 85 -10.79 -13.33 34.35
CA ASP A 85 -11.57 -12.40 33.53
C ASP A 85 -11.41 -12.63 32.02
N PHE A 86 -10.40 -13.39 31.58
CA PHE A 86 -10.13 -13.56 30.15
C PHE A 86 -11.13 -14.48 29.43
N GLU A 87 -11.51 -15.59 30.06
CA GLU A 87 -12.46 -16.56 29.48
C GLU A 87 -13.86 -15.98 29.22
N PRO A 88 -14.45 -15.19 30.14
CA PRO A 88 -15.68 -14.45 29.89
C PRO A 88 -15.68 -13.59 28.62
N CYS A 89 -14.52 -13.03 28.22
CA CYS A 89 -14.42 -12.18 27.02
C CYS A 89 -14.41 -12.97 25.71
N TRP A 90 -14.17 -14.29 25.72
CA TRP A 90 -14.00 -15.10 24.50
C TRP A 90 -15.13 -14.98 23.48
N PRO A 91 -16.43 -14.92 23.85
CA PRO A 91 -17.50 -14.74 22.88
C PRO A 91 -17.36 -13.42 22.09
N VAL A 92 -16.98 -12.34 22.77
CA VAL A 92 -16.73 -11.03 22.16
C VAL A 92 -15.51 -11.10 21.23
N LEU A 93 -14.40 -11.68 21.72
CA LEU A 93 -13.17 -11.84 20.94
C LEU A 93 -13.40 -12.71 19.70
N ARG A 94 -14.16 -13.80 19.82
CA ARG A 94 -14.50 -14.71 18.71
C ARG A 94 -15.33 -14.00 17.65
N ARG A 95 -16.31 -13.17 18.05
CA ARG A 95 -17.12 -12.37 17.14
C ARG A 95 -16.26 -11.41 16.30
N CYS A 96 -15.21 -10.83 16.89
CA CYS A 96 -14.33 -9.87 16.23
C CYS A 96 -13.17 -10.50 15.44
N PHE A 97 -12.54 -11.55 15.98
CA PHE A 97 -11.29 -12.10 15.47
C PHE A 97 -11.36 -13.58 15.04
N GLY A 98 -12.51 -14.24 15.12
CA GLY A 98 -12.63 -15.68 14.83
C GLY A 98 -12.16 -16.08 13.42
N GLU A 99 -12.46 -15.25 12.43
CA GLU A 99 -11.99 -15.41 11.05
C GLU A 99 -10.64 -14.72 10.78
N VAL A 100 -10.36 -13.61 11.47
CA VAL A 100 -9.12 -12.82 11.30
C VAL A 100 -7.91 -13.58 11.83
N ARG A 101 -8.04 -14.21 13.00
CA ARG A 101 -7.02 -15.02 13.69
C ARG A 101 -5.64 -14.34 13.78
N PRO A 102 -5.55 -13.14 14.38
CA PRO A 102 -4.27 -12.49 14.58
C PRO A 102 -3.37 -13.29 15.54
N ALA A 103 -2.06 -13.06 15.46
CA ALA A 103 -1.15 -13.55 16.49
C ALA A 103 -1.57 -12.96 17.84
N ALA A 104 -1.65 -13.79 18.88
CA ALA A 104 -2.20 -13.38 20.17
C ALA A 104 -1.28 -13.73 21.33
N THR A 105 -1.22 -12.84 22.33
CA THR A 105 -0.60 -13.10 23.63
C THR A 105 -1.51 -12.55 24.72
N MET A 106 -1.70 -13.32 25.79
CA MET A 106 -2.37 -12.85 27.01
C MET A 106 -1.32 -12.73 28.12
N LEU A 107 -1.33 -11.59 28.81
CA LEU A 107 -0.45 -11.27 29.94
C LEU A 107 -1.30 -10.96 31.17
N VAL A 108 -0.85 -11.48 32.32
CA VAL A 108 -1.42 -11.13 33.62
C VAL A 108 -0.53 -10.06 34.25
N CYS A 109 -1.03 -8.83 34.39
CA CYS A 109 -0.30 -7.68 34.92
C CYS A 109 -1.24 -6.58 35.41
N GLY A 110 -0.76 -5.73 36.33
CA GLY A 110 -1.54 -4.57 36.79
C GLY A 110 -1.77 -3.53 35.68
N LEU A 111 -2.92 -2.86 35.73
CA LEU A 111 -3.30 -1.77 34.81
C LEU A 111 -3.28 -0.41 35.52
N ALA A 112 -3.33 0.67 34.74
CA ALA A 112 -3.11 2.04 35.24
C ALA A 112 -4.20 2.55 36.20
N ASP A 113 -5.43 2.05 36.07
CA ASP A 113 -6.55 2.37 36.94
C ASP A 113 -7.16 1.05 37.46
N PRO A 114 -7.44 0.93 38.78
CA PRO A 114 -7.96 -0.32 39.37
C PRO A 114 -9.34 -0.72 38.85
N ARG A 115 -10.07 0.17 38.16
CA ARG A 115 -11.35 -0.17 37.51
C ARG A 115 -11.15 -0.91 36.19
N MET A 116 -9.96 -0.84 35.59
CA MET A 116 -9.66 -1.52 34.33
C MET A 116 -9.46 -3.01 34.59
N LYS A 117 -10.22 -3.85 33.89
CA LYS A 117 -10.13 -5.32 33.94
C LYS A 117 -9.45 -5.91 32.71
N ILE A 118 -9.50 -5.21 31.59
CA ILE A 118 -8.85 -5.60 30.35
C ILE A 118 -8.33 -4.39 29.57
N GLU A 119 -7.14 -4.55 29.01
CA GLU A 119 -6.53 -3.63 28.06
C GLU A 119 -6.06 -4.42 26.82
N MET A 120 -6.27 -3.86 25.63
CA MET A 120 -5.82 -4.46 24.37
C MET A 120 -4.88 -3.52 23.63
N GLU A 121 -3.74 -4.07 23.22
CA GLU A 121 -2.82 -3.43 22.28
C GLU A 121 -2.87 -4.16 20.95
N VAL A 122 -2.94 -3.42 19.84
CA VAL A 122 -3.20 -3.99 18.52
C VAL A 122 -2.21 -3.46 17.48
N ASP A 123 -1.57 -4.39 16.76
CA ASP A 123 -0.84 -4.10 15.54
C ASP A 123 -1.69 -4.53 14.34
N ALA A 124 -1.93 -3.58 13.42
CA ALA A 124 -2.57 -3.83 12.14
C ALA A 124 -1.61 -3.52 11.00
N ARG A 125 -1.85 -4.17 9.87
CA ARG A 125 -1.19 -3.87 8.62
C ARG A 125 -2.25 -3.36 7.68
N ARG A 126 -2.19 -2.07 7.35
CA ARG A 126 -3.07 -1.50 6.34
C ARG A 126 -2.87 -2.32 5.09
N ARG A 127 -3.96 -2.95 4.63
CA ARG A 127 -4.01 -3.42 3.26
C ARG A 127 -3.85 -2.15 2.44
N VAL A 128 -2.63 -1.91 1.97
CA VAL A 128 -2.51 -1.22 0.70
C VAL A 128 -3.36 -2.10 -0.19
N PRO A 129 -4.54 -1.65 -0.69
CA PRO A 129 -5.21 -2.40 -1.74
C PRO A 129 -4.13 -2.78 -2.74
N PRO A 130 -4.08 -4.01 -3.30
CA PRO A 130 -3.00 -4.48 -4.17
C PRO A 130 -2.85 -3.56 -5.39
N HIS A 131 -2.27 -2.40 -5.17
CA HIS A 131 -2.77 -1.13 -5.70
C HIS A 131 -4.32 -1.06 -5.81
N THR A 132 -4.95 0.06 -5.44
CA THR A 132 -5.90 0.58 -6.44
C THR A 132 -4.98 0.89 -7.59
N GLU A 133 -4.84 -0.04 -8.52
CA GLU A 133 -4.42 0.27 -9.87
C GLU A 133 -5.22 1.52 -10.19
N SER A 134 -4.55 2.67 -10.25
CA SER A 134 -5.15 3.85 -10.87
C SER A 134 -5.72 3.32 -12.17
N ALA A 135 -7.05 3.37 -12.30
CA ALA A 135 -7.83 2.66 -13.30
C ALA A 135 -7.15 2.71 -14.67
N THR A 136 -6.33 1.70 -14.95
CA THR A 136 -5.55 1.58 -16.18
C THR A 136 -4.82 0.27 -16.36
N ARG A 137 -4.77 -0.65 -15.39
CA ARG A 137 -4.44 -2.01 -15.82
C ARG A 137 -5.65 -2.51 -16.57
N HIS A 138 -5.45 -2.72 -17.86
CA HIS A 138 -6.23 -3.70 -18.59
C HIS A 138 -6.28 -4.93 -17.69
N ASP A 139 -7.48 -5.44 -17.40
CA ASP A 139 -7.71 -6.71 -16.72
C ASP A 139 -7.25 -7.85 -17.66
N SER A 140 -5.97 -7.85 -18.02
CA SER A 140 -5.33 -8.91 -18.77
C SER A 140 -4.97 -9.98 -17.77
N THR A 141 -5.64 -11.11 -17.86
CA THR A 141 -5.24 -12.36 -17.19
C THR A 141 -3.89 -12.90 -17.65
N ASP A 142 -3.19 -12.16 -18.53
CA ASP A 142 -1.90 -12.55 -19.06
C ASP A 142 -0.82 -12.47 -17.98
N PRO A 143 0.05 -13.50 -17.90
CA PRO A 143 1.16 -13.50 -16.97
C PRO A 143 2.09 -12.33 -17.28
N VAL A 144 2.44 -11.56 -16.25
CA VAL A 144 3.44 -10.48 -16.34
C VAL A 144 4.77 -11.06 -16.80
N ARG A 145 5.26 -10.61 -17.95
CA ARG A 145 6.55 -11.00 -18.54
C ARG A 145 7.29 -9.76 -19.03
N PRO A 146 8.64 -9.72 -18.92
CA PRO A 146 9.41 -8.68 -19.59
C PRO A 146 9.17 -8.70 -21.09
N VAL A 147 9.29 -7.55 -21.75
CA VAL A 147 9.37 -7.48 -23.20
C VAL A 147 10.48 -8.42 -23.71
N GLU A 148 10.18 -9.19 -24.75
CA GLU A 148 11.09 -10.19 -25.29
C GLU A 148 12.38 -9.57 -25.84
N ALA A 149 13.45 -10.37 -25.85
CA ALA A 149 14.72 -9.96 -26.44
C ALA A 149 14.61 -9.97 -27.98
N PHE A 150 14.76 -8.80 -28.61
CA PHE A 150 14.79 -8.66 -30.06
C PHE A 150 16.23 -8.67 -30.60
N GLU A 151 16.39 -9.00 -31.88
CA GLU A 151 17.67 -8.93 -32.58
C GLU A 151 18.17 -7.47 -32.63
N PRO A 152 19.33 -7.15 -32.03
CA PRO A 152 19.91 -5.82 -32.10
C PRO A 152 20.41 -5.45 -33.52
N PRO A 153 20.54 -4.16 -33.84
CA PRO A 153 20.28 -3.04 -32.95
C PRO A 153 18.83 -2.59 -32.96
N TYR A 154 18.35 -2.18 -31.78
CA TYR A 154 17.10 -1.45 -31.61
C TYR A 154 17.31 -0.33 -30.59
N TYR A 155 16.27 0.46 -30.31
CA TYR A 155 16.34 1.60 -29.39
C TYR A 155 15.39 1.44 -28.22
N VAL A 156 15.78 2.01 -27.08
CA VAL A 156 14.95 2.12 -25.88
C VAL A 156 14.80 3.58 -25.47
N ALA A 157 13.59 3.95 -25.05
CA ALA A 157 13.30 5.19 -24.35
C ALA A 157 12.92 4.87 -22.90
N VAL A 158 13.82 5.20 -21.97
CA VAL A 158 13.66 4.98 -20.54
C VAL A 158 13.20 6.27 -19.88
N PHE A 159 11.94 6.28 -19.45
CA PHE A 159 11.30 7.41 -18.80
C PHE A 159 11.11 7.11 -17.30
N THR A 160 11.86 7.80 -16.46
CA THR A 160 11.82 7.62 -14.99
C THR A 160 11.16 8.82 -14.36
N THR A 161 10.18 8.60 -13.47
CA THR A 161 9.29 9.65 -12.94
C THR A 161 9.19 9.65 -11.42
N LEU A 162 9.04 10.84 -10.84
CA LEU A 162 8.44 11.06 -9.52
C LEU A 162 7.11 11.78 -9.71
N ARG A 163 6.03 11.15 -9.28
CA ARG A 163 4.67 11.66 -9.48
C ARG A 163 4.21 12.58 -8.35
N THR A 164 3.34 13.53 -8.66
CA THR A 164 2.64 14.36 -7.67
C THR A 164 1.56 13.55 -6.95
N ARG A 165 1.02 14.07 -5.83
CA ARG A 165 -0.11 13.43 -5.13
C ARG A 165 -1.41 13.49 -5.94
N ASN A 166 -1.59 14.54 -6.76
CA ASN A 166 -2.76 14.67 -7.63
C ASN A 166 -2.49 13.96 -8.96
N GLN A 167 -3.24 12.88 -9.23
CA GLN A 167 -3.12 12.06 -10.44
C GLN A 167 -4.43 12.00 -11.22
N THR A 168 -5.26 13.04 -11.10
CA THR A 168 -6.56 13.10 -11.80
C THR A 168 -6.37 12.91 -13.30
N ASP A 169 -7.13 11.97 -13.88
CA ASP A 169 -7.10 11.55 -15.29
C ASP A 169 -5.76 11.03 -15.83
N TYR A 170 -4.76 10.83 -14.98
CA TYR A 170 -3.48 10.24 -15.37
C TYR A 170 -3.69 8.86 -16.02
N GLY A 171 -4.48 7.99 -15.37
CA GLY A 171 -4.72 6.64 -15.84
C GLY A 171 -5.32 6.62 -17.25
N LYS A 172 -6.45 7.32 -17.45
CA LYS A 172 -7.09 7.44 -18.77
C LYS A 172 -6.13 7.91 -19.85
N THR A 173 -5.32 8.93 -19.55
CA THR A 173 -4.34 9.46 -20.50
C THR A 173 -3.25 8.43 -20.80
N ASN A 174 -2.74 7.74 -19.77
CA ASN A 174 -1.74 6.70 -19.94
C ASN A 174 -2.25 5.53 -20.80
N ALA A 175 -3.47 5.04 -20.54
CA ALA A 175 -4.13 4.03 -21.40
C ALA A 175 -4.21 4.48 -22.85
N ARG A 176 -4.57 5.76 -23.10
CA ARG A 176 -4.62 6.30 -24.45
C ARG A 176 -3.25 6.29 -25.13
N LEU A 177 -2.20 6.69 -24.42
CA LEU A 177 -0.83 6.65 -24.94
C LEU A 177 -0.36 5.22 -25.24
N GLU A 178 -0.74 4.26 -24.40
CA GLU A 178 -0.44 2.84 -24.61
C GLU A 178 -1.09 2.28 -25.87
N GLU A 179 -2.31 2.70 -26.21
CA GLU A 179 -2.92 2.32 -27.48
C GLU A 179 -2.26 3.02 -28.66
N LEU A 180 -1.98 4.32 -28.55
CA LEU A 180 -1.35 5.09 -29.63
C LEU A 180 0.04 4.59 -30.00
N VAL A 181 0.87 4.24 -29.01
CA VAL A 181 2.25 3.81 -29.27
C VAL A 181 2.29 2.48 -30.03
N LYS A 182 1.28 1.61 -29.86
CA LYS A 182 1.16 0.34 -30.60
C LYS A 182 1.00 0.53 -32.11
N ASP A 183 0.42 1.65 -32.53
CA ASP A 183 0.21 1.97 -33.94
C ASP A 183 1.46 2.55 -34.62
N ILE A 184 2.52 2.85 -33.86
CA ILE A 184 3.77 3.37 -34.42
C ILE A 184 4.51 2.24 -35.15
N PRO A 185 4.74 2.35 -36.47
CA PRO A 185 5.53 1.38 -37.20
C PRO A 185 6.94 1.24 -36.59
N GLY A 186 7.28 0.04 -36.15
CA GLY A 186 8.54 -0.22 -35.46
C GLY A 186 8.47 -0.15 -33.94
N TYR A 187 7.30 0.01 -33.33
CA TYR A 187 7.13 -0.28 -31.90
C TYR A 187 7.34 -1.78 -31.63
N LEU A 188 8.12 -2.10 -30.61
CA LEU A 188 8.48 -3.47 -30.23
C LEU A 188 7.84 -3.92 -28.92
N GLY A 189 7.48 -2.99 -28.05
CA GLY A 189 6.88 -3.30 -26.75
C GLY A 189 7.16 -2.22 -25.71
N MET A 190 6.64 -2.43 -24.51
CA MET A 190 6.87 -1.53 -23.39
C MET A 190 6.84 -2.30 -22.06
N ASP A 191 7.83 -2.02 -21.21
CA ASP A 191 7.80 -2.43 -19.81
C ASP A 191 7.41 -1.22 -18.94
N HIS A 192 6.70 -1.48 -17.84
CA HIS A 192 6.45 -0.47 -16.83
C HIS A 192 6.60 -1.07 -15.43
N ALA A 193 7.11 -0.25 -14.49
CA ALA A 193 7.08 -0.57 -13.08
C ALA A 193 6.89 0.69 -12.25
N GLN A 194 6.20 0.56 -11.12
CA GLN A 194 5.96 1.66 -10.20
C GLN A 194 6.23 1.21 -8.77
N THR A 195 7.12 1.91 -8.09
CA THR A 195 7.28 1.76 -6.64
C THR A 195 6.16 2.53 -5.94
N PRO A 196 5.42 1.94 -4.98
CA PRO A 196 4.40 2.67 -4.23
C PRO A 196 4.96 3.93 -3.57
N GLY A 197 4.42 5.11 -3.92
CA GLY A 197 4.89 6.41 -3.41
C GLY A 197 6.34 6.77 -3.80
N GLY A 198 6.95 6.02 -4.71
CA GLY A 198 8.34 6.15 -5.13
C GLY A 198 8.49 6.36 -6.63
N LEU A 199 9.63 5.91 -7.16
CA LEU A 199 9.96 6.03 -8.58
C LEU A 199 9.03 5.17 -9.46
N GLY A 200 8.60 5.75 -10.58
CA GLY A 200 8.02 5.02 -11.70
C GLY A 200 9.02 4.94 -12.85
N ILE A 201 9.01 3.83 -13.59
CA ILE A 201 9.79 3.64 -14.81
C ILE A 201 8.89 3.11 -15.92
N THR A 202 9.01 3.70 -17.10
CA THR A 202 8.41 3.22 -18.35
C THR A 202 9.52 3.08 -19.36
N VAL A 203 9.64 1.91 -19.99
CA VAL A 203 10.65 1.62 -21.01
C VAL A 203 9.94 1.26 -22.30
N GLY A 204 9.98 2.15 -23.30
CA GLY A 204 9.47 1.86 -24.64
C GLY A 204 10.57 1.31 -25.54
N TYR A 205 10.27 0.24 -26.27
CA TYR A 205 11.18 -0.45 -27.17
C TYR A 205 10.78 -0.16 -28.64
N PHE A 206 11.75 0.22 -29.46
CA PHE A 206 11.53 0.63 -30.85
C PHE A 206 12.61 0.06 -31.76
N ARG A 207 12.24 -0.42 -32.94
CA ARG A 207 13.15 -1.03 -33.92
C ARG A 207 14.25 -0.07 -34.36
N ASP A 208 13.94 1.21 -34.52
CA ASP A 208 14.85 2.19 -35.10
C ASP A 208 14.58 3.61 -34.54
N ALA A 209 15.51 4.52 -34.83
CA ALA A 209 15.41 5.92 -34.38
C ALA A 209 14.27 6.69 -35.06
N ASP A 210 13.80 6.24 -36.23
CA ASP A 210 12.69 6.85 -36.96
C ASP A 210 11.37 6.59 -36.24
N ALA A 211 11.14 5.36 -35.78
CA ALA A 211 9.98 5.00 -34.96
C ALA A 211 9.92 5.82 -33.67
N LEU A 212 11.06 6.01 -32.98
CA LEU A 212 11.15 6.90 -31.82
C LEU A 212 10.84 8.35 -32.16
N THR A 213 11.33 8.84 -33.30
CA THR A 213 11.10 10.21 -33.75
C THR A 213 9.63 10.42 -34.09
N GLN A 214 8.99 9.45 -34.73
CA GLN A 214 7.56 9.47 -35.01
C GLN A 214 6.76 9.51 -33.71
N TRP A 215 7.08 8.64 -32.74
CA TRP A 215 6.41 8.65 -31.44
C TRP A 215 6.59 9.97 -30.68
N ARG A 216 7.82 10.52 -30.66
CA ARG A 216 8.10 11.83 -30.04
C ARG A 216 7.28 12.97 -30.65
N ASN A 217 6.98 12.87 -31.94
CA ASN A 217 6.28 13.91 -32.69
C ASN A 217 4.76 13.71 -32.74
N ASP A 218 4.24 12.62 -32.18
CA ASP A 218 2.80 12.39 -32.06
C ASP A 218 2.13 13.52 -31.24
N ALA A 219 1.01 14.02 -31.75
CA ALA A 219 0.37 15.21 -31.20
C ALA A 219 -0.26 14.95 -29.83
N GLU A 220 -0.89 13.79 -29.63
CA GLU A 220 -1.51 13.40 -28.35
C GLU A 220 -0.44 13.11 -27.31
N HIS A 221 0.66 12.43 -27.70
CA HIS A 221 1.80 12.21 -26.84
C HIS A 221 2.43 13.52 -26.36
N ARG A 222 2.62 14.50 -27.25
CA ARG A 222 3.15 15.82 -26.87
C ARG A 222 2.23 16.57 -25.91
N ALA A 223 0.92 16.58 -26.18
CA ALA A 223 -0.06 17.18 -25.29
C ALA A 223 -0.04 16.53 -23.89
N ALA A 224 0.06 15.20 -23.83
CA ALA A 224 0.18 14.47 -22.58
C ALA A 224 1.49 14.77 -21.82
N GLN A 225 2.61 14.96 -22.54
CA GLN A 225 3.87 15.38 -21.91
C GLN A 225 3.78 16.78 -21.31
N GLU A 226 3.16 17.72 -22.02
CA GLU A 226 2.94 19.09 -21.55
C GLU A 226 2.08 19.12 -20.29
N ARG A 227 0.93 18.41 -20.32
CA ARG A 227 0.07 18.26 -19.15
C ARG A 227 0.77 17.55 -18.00
N GLY A 228 1.52 16.48 -18.29
CA GLY A 228 2.27 15.74 -17.29
C GLY A 228 3.27 16.60 -16.52
N ARG A 229 3.97 17.51 -17.20
CA ARG A 229 4.87 18.49 -16.57
C ARG A 229 4.14 19.47 -15.65
N ALA A 230 2.92 19.87 -16.02
CA ALA A 230 2.13 20.83 -15.25
C ALA A 230 1.47 20.19 -14.03
N GLU A 231 1.02 18.94 -14.15
CA GLU A 231 0.06 18.36 -13.19
C GLU A 231 0.57 17.08 -12.50
N TRP A 232 1.20 16.17 -13.25
CA TRP A 232 1.40 14.79 -12.80
C TRP A 232 2.80 14.47 -12.31
N TYR A 233 3.82 15.22 -12.73
CA TYR A 233 5.21 14.94 -12.41
C TYR A 233 5.83 16.02 -11.55
N ARG A 234 6.43 15.61 -10.42
CA ARG A 234 7.33 16.46 -9.64
C ARG A 234 8.68 16.61 -10.36
N SER A 235 9.16 15.52 -10.95
CA SER A 235 10.35 15.47 -11.78
C SER A 235 10.33 14.21 -12.64
N TYR A 236 11.07 14.23 -13.75
CA TYR A 236 11.35 13.03 -14.54
C TYR A 236 12.71 13.14 -15.22
N THR A 237 13.24 11.99 -15.67
CA THR A 237 14.35 11.90 -16.63
C THR A 237 13.95 11.04 -17.81
N LEU A 238 14.48 11.35 -18.99
CA LEU A 238 14.31 10.56 -20.20
C LEU A 238 15.69 10.24 -20.77
N HIS A 239 15.99 8.94 -20.90
CA HIS A 239 17.18 8.46 -21.58
C HIS A 239 16.76 7.73 -22.85
N VAL A 240 17.42 8.04 -23.97
CA VAL A 240 17.27 7.28 -25.21
C VAL A 240 18.61 6.61 -25.49
N ALA A 241 18.58 5.29 -25.69
CA ALA A 241 19.78 4.50 -25.92
C ALA A 241 19.57 3.50 -27.05
N LYS A 242 20.65 3.22 -27.80
CA LYS A 242 20.71 2.11 -28.75
C LYS A 242 21.12 0.85 -28.00
N VAL A 243 20.35 -0.21 -28.15
CA VAL A 243 20.67 -1.53 -27.62
C VAL A 243 21.55 -2.24 -28.64
N GLU A 244 22.77 -2.59 -28.23
CA GLU A 244 23.74 -3.32 -29.06
C GLU A 244 23.73 -4.83 -28.72
N ARG A 245 23.11 -5.23 -27.61
CA ARG A 245 23.00 -6.63 -27.16
C ARG A 245 21.71 -6.85 -26.38
N SER A 246 21.02 -7.95 -26.65
CA SER A 246 19.83 -8.38 -25.94
C SER A 246 19.82 -9.90 -25.74
N SER A 247 19.29 -10.39 -24.63
CA SER A 247 19.16 -11.82 -24.31
C SER A 247 18.10 -12.02 -23.23
N GLY A 248 17.31 -13.09 -23.32
CA GLY A 248 16.30 -13.47 -22.33
C GLY A 248 16.65 -14.75 -21.57
N PHE A 249 15.97 -14.97 -20.43
CA PHE A 249 16.05 -16.20 -19.65
C PHE A 249 14.71 -16.47 -18.96
N THR A 250 14.29 -17.73 -18.96
CA THR A 250 13.10 -18.20 -18.23
C THR A 250 13.51 -19.38 -17.34
N SER A 251 13.20 -19.32 -16.04
CA SER A 251 13.46 -20.45 -15.14
C SER A 251 12.50 -21.61 -15.45
N GLY A 252 13.04 -22.80 -15.74
CA GLY A 252 12.26 -23.99 -16.10
C GLY A 252 12.57 -24.51 -17.51
N ASP A 253 13.23 -23.70 -18.35
CA ASP A 253 13.81 -24.14 -19.61
C ASP A 253 15.20 -24.74 -19.35
N ALA A 254 15.21 -25.96 -18.83
CA ALA A 254 16.36 -26.84 -18.93
C ALA A 254 16.19 -27.73 -20.16
N ASP A 255 16.57 -27.24 -21.34
CA ASP A 255 17.37 -28.03 -22.29
C ASP A 255 17.93 -27.16 -23.42
N GLY A 256 19.22 -27.35 -23.72
CA GLY A 256 19.93 -26.63 -24.78
C GLY A 256 21.41 -26.42 -24.48
N SER A 257 22.16 -27.52 -24.41
CA SER A 257 23.61 -27.57 -24.23
C SER A 257 24.40 -26.72 -25.24
N PRO A 258 25.65 -26.32 -24.91
CA PRO A 258 26.56 -25.70 -25.87
C PRO A 258 27.14 -26.75 -26.82
N ALA A 259 27.25 -26.41 -28.09
CA ALA A 259 28.19 -27.00 -29.05
C ALA A 259 28.87 -25.85 -29.82
#